data_AF-A0A373C523-F1
#
_entry.id   AF-A0A373C523-F1
#
_cell.length_a   1.000
_cell.length_b   1.000
_cell.length_c   1.000
_cell.angle_alpha   90.00
_cell.angle_beta   90.00
_cell.angle_gamma   90.00
#
_symmetry.space_group_name_H-M   'P 1'
#
loop_
_entity.id
_entity.type
_entity.pdbx_description
1 polymer ?
#
loop_
_entity_poly.entity_id
_entity_poly.type
_entity_poly.pdbx_seq_one_letter_code
_entity_poly.pdbx_strand_id
1 'polypeptide(L)'
;MRKRLLVIFGIFGLLLAGCHTVPNAAQETNTIAPTGYASEEVQRISLFYDGSLYLYNATGFDLQQKGSWEFLGQIAFVNNLEYPTKDLNGTHLNVGQEVYRDPEFPQKLYVKYDSGFALFEAEKATKEETAEYLDYVHAEIRLATSDSLQLKLSNVSNETIIYGEAYTMEVFRDDSWEKLPVLPEDYGFIEIAYELEPGESRFMDIDFAWLYGELQKGKYKMIKEIYLPDGRVYSVPAEFEIQ
;
A
#
# COMPACT_ATOMS: atom_id res chain seq x y z
N MET A 1 -42.79 -36.87 -50.25
CA MET A 1 -42.19 -36.55 -51.58
C MET A 1 -40.74 -36.14 -51.32
N ARG A 2 -39.72 -37.02 -51.44
CA ARG A 2 -38.91 -37.35 -52.65
C ARG A 2 -38.53 -36.06 -53.42
N LYS A 3 -37.27 -35.63 -53.56
CA LYS A 3 -36.05 -36.29 -54.11
C LYS A 3 -34.78 -35.47 -53.72
N ARG A 4 -33.73 -36.10 -53.16
CA ARG A 4 -32.41 -36.47 -53.77
C ARG A 4 -31.50 -35.31 -54.24
N LEU A 5 -30.27 -35.22 -53.71
CA LEU A 5 -29.05 -35.71 -54.39
C LEU A 5 -27.83 -35.76 -53.44
N LEU A 6 -27.11 -36.88 -53.48
CA LEU A 6 -25.79 -37.15 -52.90
C LEU A 6 -24.69 -36.64 -53.85
N VAL A 7 -23.56 -36.17 -53.31
CA VAL A 7 -22.22 -36.38 -53.89
C VAL A 7 -21.22 -36.60 -52.75
N ILE A 8 -20.53 -37.74 -52.79
CA ILE A 8 -19.40 -38.16 -51.93
C ILE A 8 -18.14 -38.15 -52.81
N PHE A 9 -17.03 -37.60 -52.32
CA PHE A 9 -15.61 -37.96 -52.62
C PHE A 9 -14.76 -37.12 -51.64
N GLY A 10 -13.74 -37.58 -50.93
CA GLY A 10 -13.03 -38.85 -50.91
C GLY A 10 -12.10 -38.89 -49.67
N ILE A 11 -11.63 -40.11 -49.38
CA ILE A 11 -10.79 -40.49 -48.24
C ILE A 11 -9.33 -40.18 -48.57
N PHE A 12 -8.58 -39.58 -47.65
CA PHE A 12 -7.15 -39.87 -47.50
C PHE A 12 -6.76 -39.76 -46.02
N GLY A 13 -6.30 -40.88 -45.47
CA GLY A 13 -5.85 -40.99 -44.09
C GLY A 13 -4.40 -40.52 -43.93
N LEU A 14 -4.11 -40.01 -42.74
CA LEU A 14 -2.76 -39.99 -42.18
C LEU A 14 -2.89 -40.35 -40.70
N LEU A 15 -2.46 -41.56 -40.37
CA LEU A 15 -2.17 -42.05 -39.02
C LEU A 15 -0.79 -41.52 -38.63
N LEU A 16 -0.68 -40.84 -37.49
CA LEU A 16 0.54 -40.84 -36.68
C LEU A 16 0.18 -40.93 -35.20
N ALA A 17 0.76 -41.96 -34.58
CA ALA A 17 0.71 -42.25 -33.16
C ALA A 17 1.51 -41.22 -32.35
N GLY A 18 1.05 -40.94 -31.13
CA GLY A 18 1.79 -40.20 -30.12
C GLY A 18 1.45 -40.73 -28.72
N CYS A 19 2.47 -41.19 -28.01
CA CYS A 19 2.42 -41.79 -26.68
C CYS A 19 2.04 -40.81 -25.56
N HIS A 20 1.48 -41.41 -24.50
CA HIS A 20 1.36 -41.03 -23.08
C HIS A 20 2.00 -39.71 -22.59
N THR A 21 1.23 -38.95 -21.80
CA THR A 21 1.69 -38.42 -20.51
C THR A 21 0.54 -38.34 -19.50
N VAL A 22 0.82 -38.84 -18.30
CA VAL A 22 0.05 -38.68 -17.05
C VAL A 22 -0.01 -37.18 -16.73
N PRO A 23 -1.12 -36.63 -16.16
CA PRO A 23 -1.06 -35.28 -15.62
C PRO A 23 -0.08 -35.32 -14.45
N ASN A 24 1.09 -34.72 -14.66
CA ASN A 24 2.08 -34.49 -13.63
C ASN A 24 1.37 -33.70 -12.53
N ALA A 25 1.20 -34.32 -11.35
CA ALA A 25 0.98 -33.55 -10.14
C ALA A 25 2.10 -32.52 -10.10
N ALA A 26 1.74 -31.24 -10.15
CA ALA A 26 2.69 -30.16 -10.02
C ALA A 26 3.50 -30.45 -8.75
N GLN A 27 4.77 -30.79 -8.92
CA GLN A 27 5.72 -30.71 -7.82
C GLN A 27 5.79 -29.23 -7.49
N GLU A 28 5.20 -28.85 -6.36
CA GLU A 28 5.47 -27.57 -5.72
C GLU A 28 6.97 -27.54 -5.46
N THR A 29 7.69 -26.86 -6.33
CA THR A 29 9.08 -26.52 -6.08
C THR A 29 9.05 -25.46 -4.98
N ASN A 30 9.45 -25.83 -3.77
CA ASN A 30 9.71 -24.89 -2.69
C ASN A 30 10.82 -23.94 -3.13
N THR A 31 10.45 -22.85 -3.80
CA THR A 31 11.38 -21.81 -4.21
C THR A 31 11.73 -21.00 -2.97
N ILE A 32 13.02 -20.79 -2.72
CA ILE A 32 13.48 -19.91 -1.64
C ILE A 32 13.52 -18.48 -2.18
N ALA A 33 12.87 -17.55 -1.48
CA ALA A 33 12.86 -16.14 -1.82
C ALA A 33 14.20 -15.46 -1.45
N PRO A 34 14.51 -14.26 -1.98
CA PRO A 34 15.74 -13.54 -1.64
C PRO A 34 15.94 -13.25 -0.14
N THR A 35 14.87 -13.30 0.65
CA THR A 35 14.86 -13.16 2.12
C THR A 35 15.45 -14.36 2.85
N GLY A 36 15.57 -15.51 2.17
CA GLY A 36 15.96 -16.79 2.74
C GLY A 36 14.80 -17.65 3.24
N TYR A 37 13.56 -17.12 3.22
CA TYR A 37 12.35 -17.88 3.57
C TYR A 37 11.79 -18.63 2.37
N ALA A 38 10.99 -19.66 2.62
CA ALA A 38 10.26 -20.33 1.55
C ALA A 38 9.26 -19.34 0.91
N SER A 39 9.01 -19.43 -0.40
CA SER A 39 8.22 -18.42 -1.12
C SER A 39 6.76 -18.34 -0.64
N GLU A 40 6.25 -19.43 -0.08
CA GLU A 40 4.93 -19.56 0.53
C GLU A 40 4.85 -18.98 1.94
N GLU A 41 5.99 -18.70 2.58
CA GLU A 41 6.02 -18.08 3.90
C GLU A 41 5.90 -16.55 3.79
N VAL A 42 5.46 -15.94 4.88
CA VAL A 42 5.53 -14.49 5.07
C VAL A 42 6.99 -14.07 4.98
N GLN A 43 7.28 -13.14 4.07
CA GLN A 43 8.64 -12.75 3.71
C GLN A 43 9.30 -11.78 4.71
N ARG A 44 8.59 -11.41 5.78
CA ARG A 44 9.05 -10.45 6.79
C ARG A 44 8.70 -10.95 8.20
N ILE A 45 9.68 -10.90 9.11
CA ILE A 45 9.47 -11.21 10.52
C ILE A 45 8.45 -10.23 11.10
N SER A 46 7.44 -10.74 11.78
CA SER A 46 6.31 -9.95 12.26
C SER A 46 5.81 -10.43 13.62
N LEU A 47 5.09 -9.55 14.31
CA LEU A 47 4.52 -9.75 15.64
C LEU A 47 3.19 -9.00 15.71
N PHE A 48 2.12 -9.62 16.21
CA PHE A 48 0.87 -8.91 16.48
C PHE A 48 0.75 -8.59 17.97
N TYR A 49 0.33 -7.37 18.31
CA TYR A 49 0.09 -6.96 19.68
C TYR A 49 -0.86 -5.75 19.73
N ASP A 50 -1.83 -5.77 20.65
CA ASP A 50 -2.73 -4.64 20.94
C ASP A 50 -3.44 -4.11 19.69
N GLY A 51 -3.95 -5.06 18.89
CA GLY A 51 -4.71 -4.76 17.67
C GLY A 51 -3.86 -4.32 16.45
N SER A 52 -2.53 -4.30 16.56
CA SER A 52 -1.64 -3.86 15.49
C SER A 52 -0.63 -4.95 15.09
N LEU A 53 -0.34 -5.04 13.79
CA LEU A 53 0.78 -5.82 13.27
C LEU A 53 2.05 -4.98 13.40
N TYR A 54 3.15 -5.58 13.86
CA TYR A 54 4.47 -4.98 13.96
C TYR A 54 5.45 -5.76 13.08
N LEU A 55 6.22 -5.04 12.27
CA LEU A 55 7.14 -5.60 11.29
C LEU A 55 8.58 -5.31 11.67
N TYR A 56 9.46 -6.29 11.52
CA TYR A 56 10.89 -6.12 11.77
C TYR A 56 11.49 -5.05 10.85
N ASN A 57 12.31 -4.15 11.42
CA ASN A 57 12.87 -2.99 10.73
C ASN A 57 14.35 -3.17 10.29
N ALA A 58 14.83 -4.41 10.11
CA ALA A 58 16.18 -4.69 9.62
C ALA A 58 17.33 -4.06 10.43
N THR A 59 17.10 -3.72 11.70
CA THR A 59 18.07 -3.04 12.57
C THR A 59 19.16 -3.95 13.14
N GLY A 60 19.10 -5.26 12.88
CA GLY A 60 19.88 -6.27 13.60
C GLY A 60 19.17 -6.77 14.86
N PHE A 61 19.87 -7.66 15.58
CA PHE A 61 19.38 -8.38 16.78
C PHE A 61 20.19 -8.05 18.04
N ASP A 62 21.01 -7.00 17.98
CA ASP A 62 22.02 -6.62 18.97
C ASP A 62 21.77 -5.24 19.59
N LEU A 63 20.57 -4.67 19.38
CA LEU A 63 20.20 -3.40 19.99
C LEU A 63 20.28 -3.53 21.51
N GLN A 64 20.89 -2.54 22.14
CA GLN A 64 20.99 -2.46 23.59
C GLN A 64 19.74 -1.76 24.15
N GLN A 65 19.22 -2.27 25.26
CA GLN A 65 18.12 -1.64 25.97
C GLN A 65 18.52 -0.23 26.42
N LYS A 66 17.63 0.74 26.17
CA LYS A 66 17.78 2.13 26.63
C LYS A 66 16.57 2.49 27.47
N GLY A 67 16.78 2.91 28.71
CA GLY A 67 15.69 3.31 29.60
C GLY A 67 14.86 2.15 30.16
N SER A 68 13.70 2.50 30.72
CA SER A 68 12.81 1.57 31.42
C SER A 68 11.71 1.07 30.48
N TRP A 69 12.03 0.08 29.65
CA TRP A 69 11.04 -0.58 28.80
C TRP A 69 10.08 -1.44 29.61
N GLU A 70 8.81 -1.43 29.21
CA GLU A 70 7.74 -2.24 29.77
C GLU A 70 7.78 -3.64 29.18
N PHE A 71 7.69 -4.67 30.02
CA PHE A 71 7.55 -6.05 29.59
C PHE A 71 6.09 -6.35 29.23
N LEU A 72 5.84 -6.75 27.99
CA LEU A 72 4.49 -7.01 27.47
C LEU A 72 4.10 -8.49 27.51
N GLY A 73 5.09 -9.39 27.51
CA GLY A 73 4.86 -10.83 27.53
C GLY A 73 5.88 -11.61 26.71
N GLN A 74 5.51 -12.84 26.37
CA GLN A 74 6.33 -13.75 25.57
C GLN A 74 5.57 -14.20 24.32
N ILE A 75 6.29 -14.44 23.22
CA ILE A 75 5.70 -15.00 21.99
C ILE A 75 4.98 -16.30 22.32
N ALA A 76 3.69 -16.34 22.08
CA ALA A 76 2.80 -17.44 22.43
C ALA A 76 2.71 -18.48 21.31
N PHE A 77 2.75 -18.04 20.05
CA PHE A 77 2.59 -18.90 18.89
C PHE A 77 3.26 -18.32 17.64
N VAL A 78 3.70 -19.20 16.73
CA VAL A 78 4.36 -18.80 15.48
C VAL A 78 3.70 -19.52 14.32
N ASN A 79 3.27 -18.76 13.31
CA ASN A 79 2.81 -19.25 12.02
C ASN A 79 3.56 -18.48 10.93
N ASN A 80 4.29 -19.18 10.08
CA ASN A 80 5.05 -18.55 9.01
C ASN A 80 4.27 -18.41 7.71
N LEU A 81 3.11 -19.05 7.57
CA LEU A 81 2.34 -19.03 6.32
C LEU A 81 1.41 -17.81 6.20
N GLU A 82 1.03 -17.23 7.33
CA GLU A 82 0.09 -16.10 7.39
C GLU A 82 0.54 -15.09 8.44
N TYR A 83 0.21 -13.81 8.24
CA TYR A 83 0.48 -12.77 9.24
C TYR A 83 -0.32 -13.03 10.53
N PRO A 84 0.27 -12.78 11.71
CA PRO A 84 -0.40 -12.97 12.99
C PRO A 84 -1.54 -11.97 13.19
N THR A 85 -2.64 -12.42 13.80
CA THR A 85 -3.82 -11.57 14.11
C THR A 85 -4.22 -11.62 15.59
N LYS A 86 -3.39 -12.24 16.44
CA LYS A 86 -3.63 -12.40 17.87
C LYS A 86 -2.38 -11.98 18.63
N ASP A 87 -2.59 -11.36 19.80
CA ASP A 87 -1.50 -10.83 20.60
C ASP A 87 -0.42 -11.87 20.89
N LEU A 88 0.83 -11.41 20.76
CA LEU A 88 2.05 -12.19 20.98
C LEU A 88 2.20 -13.39 20.03
N ASN A 89 1.52 -13.38 18.88
CA ASN A 89 1.81 -14.29 17.79
C ASN A 89 2.77 -13.64 16.78
N GLY A 90 3.60 -14.42 16.12
CA GLY A 90 4.58 -13.92 15.15
C GLY A 90 4.86 -14.81 13.96
N THR A 91 5.70 -14.31 13.05
CA THR A 91 6.33 -15.07 11.95
C THR A 91 7.84 -15.06 12.16
N HIS A 92 8.50 -16.19 11.91
CA HIS A 92 9.97 -16.32 12.00
C HIS A 92 10.57 -15.90 13.35
N LEU A 93 9.76 -15.98 14.41
CA LEU A 93 10.15 -15.80 15.80
C LEU A 93 10.20 -17.18 16.49
N ASN A 94 10.65 -17.19 17.75
CA ASN A 94 10.61 -18.37 18.62
C ASN A 94 9.57 -18.16 19.73
N VAL A 95 8.76 -19.19 19.98
CA VAL A 95 7.88 -19.24 21.14
C VAL A 95 8.69 -19.05 22.42
N GLY A 96 8.22 -18.20 23.33
CA GLY A 96 8.89 -17.84 24.58
C GLY A 96 9.78 -16.59 24.50
N GLN A 97 10.03 -16.01 23.32
CA GLN A 97 10.80 -14.77 23.24
C GLN A 97 10.09 -13.62 23.94
N GLU A 98 10.83 -12.85 24.74
CA GLU A 98 10.30 -11.72 25.51
C GLU A 98 10.09 -10.51 24.59
N VAL A 99 8.95 -9.84 24.78
CA VAL A 99 8.55 -8.64 24.04
C VAL A 99 8.45 -7.47 25.00
N TYR A 100 9.03 -6.35 24.60
CA TYR A 100 9.06 -5.11 25.37
C TYR A 100 8.56 -3.93 24.55
N ARG A 101 8.08 -2.90 25.25
CA ARG A 101 7.69 -1.61 24.67
C ARG A 101 8.43 -0.49 25.36
N ASP A 102 8.92 0.45 24.56
CA ASP A 102 9.35 1.74 25.10
C ASP A 102 8.12 2.64 25.25
N PRO A 103 7.74 3.07 26.48
CA PRO A 103 6.59 3.94 26.65
C PRO A 103 6.76 5.30 25.96
N GLU A 104 7.99 5.74 25.67
CA GLU A 104 8.24 6.95 24.88
C GLU A 104 7.90 6.76 23.40
N PHE A 105 7.94 5.52 22.91
CA PHE A 105 7.69 5.17 21.51
C PHE A 105 6.71 3.98 21.40
N PRO A 106 5.41 4.17 21.66
CA PRO A 106 4.42 3.08 21.71
C PRO A 106 4.25 2.32 20.38
N GLN A 107 4.70 2.93 19.27
CA GLN A 107 4.72 2.31 17.94
C GLN A 107 5.92 1.38 17.70
N LYS A 108 6.78 1.19 18.71
CA LYS A 108 7.97 0.35 18.65
C LYS A 108 7.88 -0.77 19.67
N LEU A 109 8.12 -1.98 19.20
CA LEU A 109 8.30 -3.17 20.03
C LEU A 109 9.72 -3.68 19.90
N TYR A 110 10.23 -4.22 20.99
CA TYR A 110 11.58 -4.77 21.08
C TYR A 110 11.48 -6.23 21.47
N VAL A 111 11.85 -7.13 20.56
CA VAL A 111 11.88 -8.57 20.82
C VAL A 111 13.29 -8.96 21.26
N LYS A 112 13.40 -9.70 22.35
CA LYS A 112 14.68 -10.10 22.94
C LYS A 112 15.32 -11.28 22.21
N TYR A 113 16.62 -11.16 22.00
CA TYR A 113 17.54 -12.15 21.46
C TYR A 113 18.75 -12.30 22.40
N ASP A 114 19.54 -13.35 22.23
CA ASP A 114 20.75 -13.57 23.05
C ASP A 114 21.77 -12.42 22.92
N SER A 115 21.81 -11.77 21.75
CA SER A 115 22.71 -10.66 21.43
C SER A 115 22.20 -9.28 21.84
N GLY A 116 20.92 -9.15 22.24
CA GLY A 116 20.27 -7.86 22.47
C GLY A 116 18.81 -7.90 22.05
N PHE A 117 18.38 -6.89 21.30
CA PHE A 117 17.00 -6.75 20.86
C PHE A 117 16.90 -6.51 19.35
N ALA A 118 15.80 -6.94 18.76
CA ALA A 118 15.38 -6.51 17.43
C ALA A 118 14.23 -5.52 17.54
N LEU A 119 14.29 -4.47 16.72
CA LEU A 119 13.23 -3.46 16.63
C LEU A 119 12.16 -3.89 15.62
N PHE A 120 10.93 -3.87 16.10
CA PHE A 120 9.73 -4.00 15.30
C PHE A 120 8.98 -2.68 15.38
N GLU A 121 8.52 -2.19 14.24
CA GLU A 121 7.68 -1.01 14.17
C GLU A 121 6.29 -1.44 13.75
N ALA A 122 5.25 -0.81 14.30
CA ALA A 122 3.90 -1.07 13.85
C ALA A 122 3.89 -0.92 12.33
N GLU A 123 3.42 -1.94 11.62
CA GLU A 123 2.85 -1.74 10.29
C GLU A 123 1.92 -0.56 10.48
N LYS A 124 2.15 0.51 9.70
CA LYS A 124 1.25 1.65 9.74
C LYS A 124 -0.12 1.03 9.56
N ALA A 125 -0.90 0.98 10.63
CA ALA A 125 -2.32 0.82 10.47
C ALA A 125 -2.62 1.93 9.45
N THR A 126 -3.17 1.55 8.31
CA THR A 126 -4.30 2.32 7.84
C THR A 126 -5.21 2.36 9.06
N LYS A 127 -4.97 3.34 9.94
CA LYS A 127 -6.01 3.90 10.78
C LYS A 127 -7.18 3.96 9.81
N GLU A 128 -8.39 3.63 10.26
CA GLU A 128 -9.55 4.33 9.73
C GLU A 128 -9.06 5.74 9.38
N GLU A 129 -9.20 6.15 8.12
CA GLU A 129 -8.81 7.49 7.69
C GLU A 129 -9.65 8.51 8.50
N THR A 130 -9.31 8.73 9.76
CA THR A 130 -8.93 10.06 10.15
C THR A 130 -7.75 10.36 9.24
N ALA A 131 -8.06 10.85 8.03
CA ALA A 131 -7.23 11.83 7.41
C ALA A 131 -6.88 12.79 8.55
N GLU A 132 -5.68 12.66 9.10
CA GLU A 132 -5.07 13.74 9.86
C GLU A 132 -4.88 14.80 8.78
N TYR A 133 -5.94 15.56 8.54
CA TYR A 133 -5.82 16.87 7.94
C TYR A 133 -4.82 17.56 8.85
N LEU A 134 -3.62 17.80 8.32
CA LEU A 134 -2.80 18.84 8.91
C LEU A 134 -3.68 20.09 8.79
N ASP A 135 -4.25 20.54 9.90
CA ASP A 135 -4.94 21.84 10.02
C ASP A 135 -4.05 23.01 9.57
N TYR A 136 -2.79 22.71 9.25
CA TYR A 136 -1.77 23.64 8.82
C TYR A 136 -1.39 23.52 7.33
N VAL A 137 -2.02 22.63 6.56
CA VAL A 137 -1.81 22.52 5.11
C VAL A 137 -3.13 22.36 4.41
N HIS A 138 -3.45 23.29 3.51
CA HIS A 138 -4.76 23.34 2.87
C HIS A 138 -4.64 23.31 1.37
N ALA A 139 -5.53 22.54 0.75
CA ALA A 139 -5.71 22.50 -0.69
C ALA A 139 -7.08 23.09 -1.04
N GLU A 140 -7.13 23.95 -2.06
CA GLU A 140 -8.35 24.61 -2.51
C GLU A 140 -8.41 24.60 -4.04
N ILE A 141 -9.54 24.22 -4.61
CA ILE A 141 -9.78 24.32 -6.05
C ILE A 141 -10.33 25.70 -6.36
N ARG A 142 -9.63 26.46 -7.22
CA ARG A 142 -10.06 27.80 -7.64
C ARG A 142 -10.91 27.78 -8.90
N LEU A 143 -10.51 26.94 -9.85
CA LEU A 143 -11.16 26.77 -11.15
C LEU A 143 -11.15 25.28 -11.45
N ALA A 144 -12.26 24.76 -11.96
CA ALA A 144 -12.36 23.39 -12.44
C ALA A 144 -13.20 23.36 -13.71
N THR A 145 -12.69 22.66 -14.72
CA THR A 145 -13.40 22.29 -15.95
C THR A 145 -13.51 20.77 -16.00
N SER A 146 -14.12 20.23 -17.06
CA SER A 146 -14.24 18.78 -17.21
C SER A 146 -12.88 18.08 -17.40
N ASP A 147 -11.80 18.78 -17.78
CA ASP A 147 -10.50 18.21 -18.13
C ASP A 147 -9.31 18.69 -17.29
N SER A 148 -9.47 19.80 -16.57
CA SER A 148 -8.40 20.42 -15.81
C SER A 148 -8.90 21.20 -14.61
N LEU A 149 -7.99 21.52 -13.70
CA LEU A 149 -8.28 22.41 -12.57
C LEU A 149 -7.06 23.23 -12.17
N GLN A 150 -7.32 24.30 -11.42
CA GLN A 150 -6.28 25.06 -10.73
C GLN A 150 -6.38 24.80 -9.23
N LEU A 151 -5.35 24.13 -8.70
CA LEU A 151 -5.19 23.80 -7.29
C LEU A 151 -4.33 24.87 -6.60
N LYS A 152 -4.78 25.38 -5.46
CA LYS A 152 -3.94 26.16 -4.54
C LYS A 152 -3.56 25.30 -3.35
N LEU A 153 -2.28 25.07 -3.14
CA LEU A 153 -1.75 24.43 -1.93
C LEU A 153 -1.15 25.51 -1.01
N SER A 154 -1.53 25.53 0.26
CA SER A 154 -1.13 26.55 1.23
C SER A 154 -0.48 25.89 2.44
N ASN A 155 0.74 26.30 2.79
CA ASN A 155 1.44 25.88 4.00
C ASN A 155 1.26 26.97 5.07
N VAL A 156 0.46 26.69 6.10
CA VAL A 156 0.32 27.56 7.28
C VAL A 156 0.99 26.94 8.52
N SER A 157 1.82 25.92 8.33
CA SER A 157 2.65 25.32 9.38
C SER A 157 3.93 26.12 9.61
N ASN A 158 4.76 25.67 10.56
CA ASN A 158 6.10 26.18 10.82
C ASN A 158 7.21 25.30 10.21
N GLU A 159 6.86 24.30 9.41
CA GLU A 159 7.80 23.38 8.76
C GLU A 159 7.73 23.53 7.24
N THR A 160 8.86 23.31 6.56
CA THR A 160 8.89 23.22 5.09
C THR A 160 8.22 21.91 4.67
N ILE A 161 7.35 21.99 3.68
CA ILE A 161 6.61 20.84 3.14
C ILE A 161 7.19 20.49 1.79
N ILE A 162 7.30 19.19 1.51
CA ILE A 162 7.67 18.67 0.21
C ILE A 162 6.42 18.10 -0.47
N TYR A 163 6.27 18.28 -1.78
CA TYR A 163 5.22 17.64 -2.57
C TYR A 163 5.72 17.37 -3.99
N GLY A 164 5.07 16.43 -4.69
CA GLY A 164 5.43 16.09 -6.07
C GLY A 164 4.27 16.29 -7.05
N GLU A 165 4.39 15.72 -8.25
CA GLU A 165 3.36 15.80 -9.30
C GLU A 165 2.16 14.89 -9.00
N ALA A 166 2.35 13.79 -8.28
CA ALA A 166 1.32 12.77 -8.06
C ALA A 166 0.05 13.30 -7.39
N TYR A 167 -1.11 12.81 -7.85
CA TYR A 167 -2.42 13.07 -7.26
C TYR A 167 -3.36 11.89 -7.50
N THR A 168 -4.41 11.80 -6.69
CA THR A 168 -5.53 10.88 -6.92
C THR A 168 -6.84 11.65 -6.95
N MET A 169 -7.87 11.05 -7.56
CA MET A 169 -9.19 11.65 -7.64
C MET A 169 -10.26 10.67 -7.19
N GLU A 170 -11.25 11.20 -6.50
CA GLU A 170 -12.44 10.48 -6.04
C GLU A 170 -13.70 11.18 -6.52
N VAL A 171 -14.76 10.41 -6.71
CA VAL A 171 -16.11 10.89 -7.05
C VAL A 171 -17.07 10.55 -5.92
N PHE A 172 -17.99 11.46 -5.60
CA PHE A 172 -19.01 11.21 -4.60
C PHE A 172 -20.22 10.50 -5.24
N ARG A 173 -20.52 9.28 -4.78
CA ARG A 173 -21.64 8.44 -5.24
C ARG A 173 -22.22 7.67 -4.06
N ASP A 174 -23.54 7.53 -4.05
CA ASP A 174 -24.27 6.72 -3.05
C ASP A 174 -23.84 7.03 -1.59
N ASP A 175 -23.74 8.33 -1.27
CA ASP A 175 -23.31 8.87 0.02
C ASP A 175 -21.88 8.48 0.47
N SER A 176 -21.01 8.11 -0.49
CA SER A 176 -19.62 7.74 -0.25
C SER A 176 -18.66 8.31 -1.29
N TRP A 177 -17.38 8.38 -0.95
CA TRP A 177 -16.31 8.73 -1.88
C TRP A 177 -15.72 7.46 -2.49
N GLU A 178 -15.63 7.42 -3.82
CA GLU A 178 -15.07 6.30 -4.58
C GLU A 178 -13.90 6.77 -5.44
N LYS A 179 -12.78 6.04 -5.42
CA LYS A 179 -11.62 6.33 -6.26
C LYS A 179 -11.97 6.21 -7.75
N LEU A 180 -11.60 7.22 -8.54
CA LEU A 180 -11.76 7.16 -9.99
C LEU A 180 -10.78 6.15 -10.59
N PRO A 181 -11.23 5.30 -11.54
CA PRO A 181 -10.32 4.43 -12.26
C PRO A 181 -9.44 5.27 -13.19
N VAL A 182 -8.16 4.93 -13.24
CA VAL A 182 -7.22 5.50 -14.22
C VAL A 182 -7.47 4.87 -15.60
N LEU A 183 -7.33 5.65 -16.66
CA LEU A 183 -7.54 5.20 -18.04
C LEU A 183 -6.34 4.43 -18.63
N PRO A 184 -5.07 4.86 -18.43
CA PRO A 184 -3.93 4.13 -18.97
C PRO A 184 -3.61 2.88 -18.13
N GLU A 185 -3.21 1.78 -18.78
CA GLU A 185 -2.74 0.56 -18.11
C GLU A 185 -1.39 0.79 -17.40
N ASP A 186 -0.50 1.52 -18.07
CA ASP A 186 0.79 1.95 -17.53
C ASP A 186 0.82 3.47 -17.45
N TYR A 187 0.98 4.01 -16.24
CA TYR A 187 1.15 5.43 -16.01
C TYR A 187 2.18 5.69 -14.91
N GLY A 188 2.73 6.89 -14.91
CA GLY A 188 3.67 7.34 -13.89
C GLY A 188 3.65 8.85 -13.80
N PHE A 189 3.94 9.35 -12.61
CA PHE A 189 4.20 10.76 -12.38
C PHE A 189 5.71 11.02 -12.44
N ILE A 190 6.10 12.24 -12.81
CA ILE A 190 7.49 12.66 -12.70
C ILE A 190 7.83 12.73 -11.21
N GLU A 191 8.90 12.05 -10.81
CA GLU A 191 9.46 12.16 -9.47
C GLU A 191 10.23 13.46 -9.35
N ILE A 192 9.55 14.48 -8.84
CA ILE A 192 10.13 15.78 -8.49
C ILE A 192 9.65 16.18 -7.11
N ALA A 193 10.56 16.71 -6.31
CA ALA A 193 10.30 17.20 -4.97
C ALA A 193 10.30 18.73 -5.00
N TYR A 194 9.12 19.32 -4.83
CA TYR A 194 8.95 20.75 -4.65
C TYR A 194 8.85 21.08 -3.17
N GLU A 195 9.60 22.08 -2.74
CA GLU A 195 9.48 22.63 -1.40
C GLU A 195 8.40 23.73 -1.38
N LEU A 196 7.66 23.82 -0.28
CA LEU A 196 6.69 24.86 0.05
C LEU A 196 6.99 25.35 1.46
N GLU A 197 7.49 26.58 1.57
CA GLU A 197 7.98 27.12 2.84
C GLU A 197 6.83 27.50 3.80
N PRO A 198 7.10 27.63 5.12
CA PRO A 198 6.15 28.14 6.09
C PRO A 198 5.51 29.47 5.66
N GLY A 199 4.18 29.52 5.63
CA GLY A 199 3.39 30.67 5.21
C GLY A 199 3.25 30.85 3.68
N GLU A 200 3.90 30.01 2.87
CA GLU A 200 3.81 30.07 1.41
C GLU A 200 2.49 29.46 0.90
N SER A 201 2.08 29.89 -0.29
CA SER A 201 1.08 29.18 -1.09
C SER A 201 1.52 29.09 -2.53
N ARG A 202 1.21 27.97 -3.20
CA ARG A 202 1.49 27.77 -4.62
C ARG A 202 0.24 27.37 -5.38
N PHE A 203 0.11 27.91 -6.59
CA PHE A 203 -0.90 27.49 -7.56
C PHE A 203 -0.30 26.48 -8.52
N MET A 204 -1.09 25.46 -8.86
CA MET A 204 -0.76 24.41 -9.81
C MET A 204 -1.93 24.25 -10.78
N ASP A 205 -1.65 24.35 -12.07
CA ASP A 205 -2.60 23.98 -13.10
C ASP A 205 -2.41 22.49 -13.40
N ILE A 206 -3.47 21.70 -13.19
CA ILE A 206 -3.46 20.25 -13.31
C ILE A 206 -4.37 19.87 -14.46
N ASP A 207 -3.78 19.40 -15.56
CA ASP A 207 -4.47 18.60 -16.57
C ASP A 207 -4.58 17.18 -16.04
N PHE A 208 -5.81 16.74 -15.79
CA PHE A 208 -6.09 15.39 -15.29
C PHE A 208 -6.76 14.51 -16.35
N ALA A 209 -7.11 15.06 -17.51
CA ALA A 209 -7.80 14.34 -18.58
C ALA A 209 -6.92 13.22 -19.15
N TRP A 210 -5.60 13.37 -19.12
CA TRP A 210 -4.70 12.28 -19.52
C TRP A 210 -4.81 11.03 -18.63
N LEU A 211 -5.22 11.20 -17.35
CA LEU A 211 -5.31 10.11 -16.38
C LEU A 211 -6.75 9.61 -16.20
N TYR A 212 -7.74 10.51 -16.20
CA TYR A 212 -9.14 10.20 -15.88
C TYR A 212 -10.13 10.53 -17.02
N GLY A 213 -9.67 11.15 -18.11
CA GLY A 213 -10.54 11.67 -19.18
C GLY A 213 -11.33 12.89 -18.75
N GLU A 214 -12.29 13.27 -19.59
CA GLU A 214 -13.24 14.34 -19.26
C GLU A 214 -14.26 13.88 -18.22
N LEU A 215 -14.28 14.55 -17.08
CA LEU A 215 -15.23 14.33 -16.01
C LEU A 215 -16.61 14.85 -16.39
N GLN A 216 -17.63 14.06 -16.02
CA GLN A 216 -19.02 14.46 -16.15
C GLN A 216 -19.44 15.38 -15.00
N LYS A 217 -20.63 15.97 -15.10
CA LYS A 217 -21.23 16.73 -14.00
C LYS A 217 -21.27 15.88 -12.72
N GLY A 218 -20.77 16.41 -11.61
CA GLY A 218 -20.69 15.67 -10.35
C GLY A 218 -19.84 16.36 -9.28
N LYS A 219 -19.78 15.76 -8.09
CA LYS A 219 -18.91 16.17 -6.99
C LYS A 219 -17.68 15.28 -6.95
N TYR A 220 -16.53 15.92 -6.81
CA TYR A 220 -15.22 15.29 -6.90
C TYR A 220 -14.31 15.77 -5.78
N LYS A 221 -13.27 14.99 -5.49
CA LYS A 221 -12.23 15.32 -4.52
C LYS A 221 -10.89 14.94 -5.12
N MET A 222 -10.00 15.92 -5.26
CA MET A 222 -8.60 15.67 -5.61
C MET A 222 -7.81 15.52 -4.32
N ILE A 223 -6.92 14.53 -4.25
CA ILE A 223 -6.06 14.28 -3.09
C ILE A 223 -4.60 14.42 -3.54
N LYS A 224 -3.88 15.35 -2.90
CA LYS A 224 -2.43 15.47 -3.01
C LYS A 224 -1.76 14.79 -1.83
N GLU A 225 -0.61 14.18 -2.09
CA GLU A 225 0.30 13.77 -1.03
C GLU A 225 1.33 14.87 -0.79
N ILE A 226 1.59 15.12 0.49
CA ILE A 226 2.68 15.95 0.96
C ILE A 226 3.58 15.14 1.88
N TYR A 227 4.82 15.57 1.98
CA TYR A 227 5.90 14.90 2.69
C TYR A 227 6.51 15.90 3.66
N LEU A 228 6.63 15.52 4.93
CA LEU A 228 7.40 16.28 5.90
C LEU A 228 8.88 15.90 5.82
N PRO A 229 9.80 16.76 6.30
CA PRO A 229 11.24 16.49 6.24
C PRO A 229 11.67 15.21 6.98
N ASP A 230 10.85 14.74 7.94
CA ASP A 230 11.07 13.50 8.67
C ASP A 230 10.54 12.23 7.94
N GLY A 231 10.03 12.39 6.72
CA GLY A 231 9.53 11.31 5.86
C GLY A 231 8.08 10.90 6.13
N ARG A 232 7.36 11.58 7.04
CA ARG A 232 5.90 11.37 7.16
C ARG A 232 5.19 11.88 5.91
N VAL A 233 4.14 11.15 5.52
CA VAL A 233 3.32 11.46 4.34
C VAL A 233 1.89 11.74 4.79
N TYR A 234 1.30 12.79 4.24
CA TYR A 234 -0.06 13.22 4.55
C TYR A 234 -0.86 13.45 3.26
N SER A 235 -2.14 13.12 3.32
CA SER A 235 -3.09 13.42 2.24
C SER A 235 -3.77 14.76 2.49
N VAL A 236 -3.78 15.63 1.48
CA VAL A 236 -4.42 16.94 1.51
C VAL A 236 -5.49 16.97 0.41
N PRO A 237 -6.77 16.78 0.75
CA PRO A 237 -7.83 16.74 -0.24
C PRO A 237 -8.38 18.15 -0.51
N ALA A 238 -8.92 18.32 -1.71
CA ALA A 238 -9.67 19.49 -2.13
C ALA A 238 -10.90 19.04 -2.93
N GLU A 239 -12.08 19.39 -2.42
CA GLU A 239 -13.36 19.07 -3.07
C GLU A 239 -13.71 20.13 -4.13
N PHE A 240 -14.36 19.69 -5.20
CA PHE A 240 -14.87 20.55 -6.26
C PHE A 240 -16.07 19.94 -6.98
N GLU A 241 -16.78 20.75 -7.76
CA GLU A 241 -17.93 20.32 -8.55
C GLU A 241 -17.73 20.66 -10.03
N ILE A 242 -18.09 19.73 -10.90
CA ILE A 242 -18.26 19.97 -12.34
C ILE A 242 -19.75 20.23 -12.59
N GLN A 243 -20.06 21.35 -13.26
CA GLN A 243 -21.43 21.83 -13.48
C GLN A 243 -22.02 21.40 -14.82
#